data_AF-A0A841PQN7-F1
#
_entry.id   AF-A0A841PQN7-F1
#
_cell.length_a   1.000
_cell.length_b   1.000
_cell.length_c   1.000
_cell.angle_alpha   90.00
_cell.angle_beta   90.00
_cell.angle_gamma   90.00
#
_symmetry.space_group_name_H-M   'P 1'
#
loop_
_entity.id
_entity.type
_entity.pdbx_description
1 polymer ?
#
loop_
_entity_poly.entity_id
_entity_poly.type
_entity_poly.pdbx_seq_one_letter_code
_entity_poly.pdbx_strand_id
1 'polypeptide(L)'
;MRSMTVTGALLIITGWFALVEFDKFNEEERRDIVQGIKQSPAKILLVALMPAGILINILGGFLLSPFTMMIGSTLIFLQAIIVSLLFWKRARWKSILLFIVVLALGIFIYIPFWI
;
A
#
# COMPACT_ATOMS: atom_id res chain seq x y z
N MET A 1 18.89 0.98 -6.82
CA MET A 1 18.13 2.19 -7.22
C MET A 1 16.77 1.87 -7.87
N ARG A 2 16.65 0.90 -8.78
CA ARG A 2 15.36 0.58 -9.46
C ARG A 2 14.24 0.11 -8.51
N SER A 3 14.53 -0.64 -7.44
CA SER A 3 13.47 -1.09 -6.52
C SER A 3 12.85 0.09 -5.75
N MET A 4 13.65 1.06 -5.28
CA MET A 4 13.15 2.26 -4.60
C MET A 4 12.17 3.05 -5.46
N THR A 5 12.42 3.17 -6.77
CA THR A 5 11.50 3.87 -7.69
C THR A 5 10.17 3.14 -7.85
N VAL A 6 10.17 1.81 -7.85
CA VAL A 6 8.94 1.01 -7.98
C VAL A 6 8.12 1.03 -6.68
N THR A 7 8.78 0.87 -5.52
CA THR A 7 8.12 0.97 -4.21
C THR A 7 7.50 2.35 -4.01
N GLY A 8 8.21 3.42 -4.41
CA GLY A 8 7.68 4.79 -4.39
C GLY A 8 6.46 4.98 -5.28
N ALA A 9 6.48 4.45 -6.51
CA ALA A 9 5.31 4.48 -7.40
C ALA A 9 4.10 3.75 -6.78
N LEU A 10 4.35 2.62 -6.10
CA LEU A 10 3.31 1.83 -5.44
C LEU A 10 2.66 2.61 -4.29
N LEU A 11 3.45 3.34 -3.50
CA LEU A 11 2.96 4.25 -2.47
C LEU A 11 2.09 5.37 -3.04
N ILE A 12 2.59 6.05 -4.08
CA ILE A 12 1.89 7.19 -4.69
C ILE A 12 0.54 6.76 -5.27
N ILE A 13 0.53 5.68 -6.07
CA ILE A 13 -0.71 5.23 -6.73
C ILE A 13 -1.72 4.73 -5.70
N THR A 14 -1.28 3.97 -4.71
CA THR A 14 -2.17 3.46 -3.64
C THR A 14 -2.72 4.59 -2.78
N GLY A 15 -1.86 5.53 -2.37
CA GLY A 15 -2.25 6.69 -1.57
C GLY A 15 -3.19 7.63 -2.33
N TRP A 16 -2.87 7.95 -3.58
CA TRP A 16 -3.71 8.76 -4.45
C TRP A 16 -5.10 8.14 -4.63
N PHE A 17 -5.14 6.83 -4.92
CA PHE A 17 -6.41 6.13 -5.11
C PHE A 17 -7.26 6.13 -3.84
N ALA A 18 -6.64 5.85 -2.68
CA ALA A 18 -7.32 5.85 -1.40
C ALA A 18 -7.87 7.25 -1.06
N LEU A 19 -7.11 8.31 -1.31
CA LEU A 19 -7.54 9.69 -1.10
C LEU A 19 -8.72 10.06 -2.00
N VAL A 20 -8.62 9.77 -3.30
CA VAL A 20 -9.70 10.07 -4.26
C VAL A 20 -11.00 9.36 -3.89
N GLU A 21 -10.92 8.12 -3.40
CA GLU A 21 -12.12 7.40 -2.97
C GLU A 21 -12.64 7.91 -1.63
N PHE A 22 -11.75 8.25 -0.69
CA PHE A 22 -12.09 8.84 0.60
C PHE A 22 -12.75 10.23 0.47
N ASP A 23 -12.37 11.00 -0.55
CA ASP A 23 -12.94 12.34 -0.77
C ASP A 23 -14.38 12.34 -1.26
N LYS A 24 -14.89 11.20 -1.74
CA LYS A 24 -16.30 11.07 -2.14
C LYS A 24 -17.27 10.96 -0.97
N PHE A 25 -16.75 10.64 0.22
CA PHE A 25 -17.58 10.47 1.41
C PHE A 25 -17.95 11.82 2.01
N ASN A 26 -19.15 11.92 2.57
CA ASN A 26 -19.55 13.10 3.34
C ASN A 26 -18.82 13.14 4.71
N GLU A 27 -18.92 14.25 5.45
CA GLU A 27 -18.20 14.39 6.73
C GLU A 27 -18.59 13.35 7.79
N GLU A 28 -19.87 12.98 7.84
CA GLU A 28 -20.39 11.99 8.78
C GLU A 28 -19.81 10.60 8.50
N GLU A 29 -19.86 10.15 7.24
CA GLU A 29 -19.27 8.88 6.80
C GLU A 29 -17.76 8.84 7.03
N ARG A 30 -17.05 9.95 6.76
CA ARG A 30 -15.60 10.04 7.04
C ARG A 30 -15.32 9.84 8.52
N ARG A 31 -16.11 10.48 9.41
CA ARG A 31 -15.97 10.31 10.86
C ARG A 31 -16.23 8.87 11.29
N ASP A 32 -17.27 8.24 10.75
CA ASP A 32 -17.60 6.84 11.04
C ASP A 32 -16.50 5.87 10.58
N ILE A 33 -15.91 6.10 9.41
CA ILE A 33 -14.77 5.29 8.95
C ILE A 33 -13.58 5.44 9.91
N VAL A 34 -13.22 6.66 10.27
CA VAL A 34 -12.08 6.93 11.17
C VAL A 34 -12.33 6.35 12.56
N GLN A 35 -13.54 6.50 13.12
CA GLN A 35 -13.90 5.88 14.40
C GLN A 35 -13.90 4.36 14.29
N GLY A 36 -14.45 3.81 13.21
CA GLY A 36 -14.48 2.38 12.95
C GLY A 36 -13.09 1.77 12.78
N ILE A 37 -12.09 2.53 12.32
CA ILE A 37 -10.68 2.13 12.32
C ILE A 37 -10.14 2.17 13.76
N LYS A 38 -10.33 3.28 14.48
CA LYS A 38 -9.82 3.46 15.85
C LYS A 38 -10.34 2.43 16.85
N GLN A 39 -11.56 1.93 16.65
CA GLN A 39 -12.17 0.93 17.53
C GLN A 39 -11.71 -0.50 17.26
N SER A 40 -11.04 -0.76 16.13
CA SER A 40 -10.64 -2.11 15.73
C SER A 40 -9.13 -2.24 15.64
N PRO A 41 -8.47 -2.97 16.58
CA PRO A 41 -7.03 -3.20 16.55
C PRO A 41 -6.56 -3.80 15.22
N ALA A 42 -7.34 -4.71 14.63
CA ALA A 42 -7.04 -5.30 13.34
C ALA A 42 -6.99 -4.25 12.21
N LYS A 43 -7.92 -3.29 12.18
CA LYS A 43 -7.91 -2.22 11.17
C LYS A 43 -6.77 -1.23 11.40
N ILE A 44 -6.42 -0.94 12.64
CA ILE A 44 -5.25 -0.11 12.98
C ILE A 44 -3.99 -0.79 12.44
N LEU A 45 -3.83 -2.08 12.73
CA LEU A 45 -2.67 -2.86 12.27
C LEU A 45 -2.59 -2.86 10.73
N LEU A 46 -3.74 -3.03 10.08
CA LEU A 46 -3.86 -3.00 8.63
C LEU A 46 -3.43 -1.63 8.08
N VAL A 47 -3.92 -0.51 8.62
CA VAL A 47 -3.47 0.84 8.21
C VAL A 47 -1.98 1.06 8.48
N ALA A 48 -1.45 0.50 9.56
CA ALA A 48 -0.04 0.63 9.96
C ALA A 48 0.94 -0.18 9.09
N LEU A 49 0.48 -1.16 8.29
CA LEU A 49 1.34 -1.98 7.43
C LEU A 49 2.17 -1.15 6.44
N MET A 50 1.58 -0.13 5.80
CA MET A 50 2.30 0.71 4.84
C MET A 50 3.33 1.63 5.52
N PRO A 51 3.00 2.40 6.56
CA PRO A 51 4.00 3.17 7.32
C PRO A 51 5.15 2.30 7.86
N ALA A 52 4.83 1.12 8.42
CA ALA A 52 5.84 0.19 8.90
C ALA A 52 6.71 -0.34 7.75
N GLY A 53 6.11 -0.71 6.62
CA GLY A 53 6.83 -1.16 5.43
C GLY A 53 7.77 -0.09 4.86
N ILE A 54 7.34 1.19 4.86
CA ILE A 54 8.18 2.33 4.45
C ILE A 54 9.40 2.45 5.38
N LEU A 55 9.18 2.44 6.69
CA LEU A 55 10.27 2.53 7.67
C LEU A 55 11.28 1.39 7.50
N ILE A 56 10.81 0.15 7.38
CA ILE A 56 11.66 -1.01 7.19
C ILE A 56 12.43 -0.92 5.86
N ASN A 57 11.79 -0.44 4.79
CA ASN A 57 12.45 -0.27 3.50
C ASN A 57 13.58 0.76 3.55
N ILE A 58 13.32 1.92 4.16
CA ILE A 58 14.32 2.99 4.33
C ILE A 58 15.48 2.50 5.21
N LEU A 59 15.19 1.82 6.32
CA LEU A 59 16.21 1.23 7.19
C LEU A 59 17.06 0.20 6.44
N GLY A 60 16.44 -0.65 5.61
CA GLY A 60 17.17 -1.58 4.75
C GLY A 60 18.09 -0.89 3.76
N GLY A 61 17.64 0.24 3.17
CA GLY A 61 18.46 1.05 2.28
C GLY A 61 19.65 1.69 3.01
N PHE A 62 19.43 2.20 4.23
CA PHE A 62 20.49 2.78 5.05
C PHE A 62 21.52 1.74 5.51
N LEU A 63 21.06 0.54 5.87
CA LEU A 63 21.91 -0.58 6.29
C LEU A 63 22.50 -1.37 5.11
N LEU A 64 22.22 -0.98 3.86
CA LEU A 64 22.58 -1.71 2.64
C LEU A 64 22.19 -3.20 2.69
N SER A 65 21.08 -3.52 3.36
CA SER A 65 20.56 -4.88 3.54
C SER A 65 19.43 -5.17 2.53
N PRO A 66 19.68 -5.94 1.46
CA PRO A 66 18.67 -6.24 0.45
C PRO A 66 17.48 -7.01 1.04
N PHE A 67 17.73 -7.86 2.04
CA PHE A 67 16.69 -8.65 2.71
C PHE A 67 15.71 -7.77 3.49
N THR A 68 16.23 -6.78 4.23
CA THR A 68 15.40 -5.82 4.97
C THR A 68 14.60 -4.94 4.02
N MET A 69 15.21 -4.49 2.91
CA MET A 69 14.48 -3.74 1.86
C MET A 69 13.36 -4.56 1.23
N MET A 70 13.58 -5.86 1.02
CA MET A 70 12.59 -6.78 0.47
C MET A 70 11.41 -6.97 1.42
N ILE A 71 11.66 -7.13 2.73
CA ILE A 71 10.58 -7.20 3.74
C ILE A 71 9.74 -5.92 3.71
N GLY A 72 10.38 -4.76 3.75
CA GLY A 72 9.66 -3.47 3.72
C GLY A 72 8.82 -3.29 2.44
N SER A 73 9.39 -3.65 1.29
CA SER A 73 8.66 -3.63 0.00
C SER A 73 7.48 -4.59 -0.02
N THR A 74 7.63 -5.78 0.57
CA THR A 74 6.56 -6.79 0.65
C THR A 74 5.40 -6.31 1.50
N LEU A 75 5.66 -5.63 2.62
CA LEU A 75 4.61 -5.04 3.46
C LEU A 75 3.82 -3.95 2.73
N ILE A 76 4.51 -3.07 1.99
CA ILE A 76 3.88 -2.03 1.17
C ILE A 76 3.02 -2.67 0.06
N PHE A 77 3.56 -3.69 -0.60
CA PHE A 77 2.86 -4.41 -1.67
C PHE A 77 1.61 -5.13 -1.17
N LEU A 78 1.72 -5.85 -0.05
CA LEU A 78 0.57 -6.49 0.61
C LEU A 78 -0.50 -5.47 0.98
N GLN A 79 -0.10 -4.31 1.51
CA GLN A 79 -1.06 -3.27 1.84
C GLN A 79 -1.80 -2.76 0.60
N ALA A 80 -1.08 -2.54 -0.50
CA ALA A 80 -1.71 -2.08 -1.74
C ALA A 80 -2.71 -3.10 -2.31
N ILE A 81 -2.39 -4.39 -2.21
CA ILE A 81 -3.35 -5.46 -2.54
C ILE A 81 -4.59 -5.36 -1.65
N ILE A 82 -4.41 -5.25 -0.34
CA ILE A 82 -5.56 -5.17 0.59
C ILE A 82 -6.42 -3.93 0.30
N VAL A 83 -5.79 -2.77 0.08
CA VAL A 83 -6.50 -1.53 -0.29
C VAL A 83 -7.29 -1.71 -1.58
N SER A 84 -6.70 -2.33 -2.59
CA SER A 84 -7.43 -2.61 -3.84
C SER A 84 -8.64 -3.51 -3.61
N LEU A 85 -8.53 -4.56 -2.79
CA LEU A 85 -9.63 -5.47 -2.47
C LEU A 85 -10.73 -4.80 -1.62
N LEU A 86 -10.36 -3.91 -0.69
CA LEU A 86 -11.32 -3.16 0.11
C LEU A 86 -12.25 -2.31 -0.76
N PHE A 87 -11.72 -1.66 -1.79
CA PHE A 87 -12.50 -0.85 -2.71
C PHE A 87 -13.24 -1.65 -3.79
N TRP A 88 -13.06 -2.97 -3.84
CA TRP A 88 -13.65 -3.83 -4.87
C TRP A 88 -15.18 -3.79 -4.87
N LYS A 89 -15.82 -3.75 -3.69
CA LYS A 89 -17.29 -3.71 -3.61
C LYS A 89 -17.88 -2.36 -4.00
N ARG A 90 -17.18 -1.26 -3.76
CA ARG A 90 -17.70 0.11 -3.94
C ARG A 90 -17.33 0.70 -5.31
N ALA A 91 -16.11 0.46 -5.78
CA ALA A 91 -15.58 1.03 -7.01
C ALA A 91 -14.91 -0.05 -7.89
N ARG A 92 -15.67 -1.10 -8.26
CA ARG A 92 -15.19 -2.30 -8.98
C ARG A 92 -14.16 -2.01 -10.08
N TRP A 93 -14.50 -1.16 -11.06
CA TRP A 93 -13.62 -0.88 -12.19
C TRP A 93 -12.29 -0.22 -11.78
N LYS A 94 -12.36 0.76 -10.88
CA LYS A 94 -11.19 1.48 -10.39
C LYS A 94 -10.31 0.57 -9.53
N SER A 95 -10.94 -0.27 -8.71
CA SER A 95 -10.28 -1.26 -7.86
C SER A 95 -9.59 -2.36 -8.70
N ILE A 96 -10.23 -2.86 -9.75
CA ILE A 96 -9.63 -3.79 -10.72
C ILE A 96 -8.38 -3.16 -11.36
N LEU A 97 -8.49 -1.90 -11.80
CA LEU A 97 -7.36 -1.18 -12.36
C LEU A 97 -6.20 -1.06 -11.35
N LEU A 98 -6.50 -0.65 -10.11
CA LEU A 98 -5.50 -0.55 -9.04
C LEU A 98 -4.85 -1.91 -8.78
N PHE A 99 -5.64 -2.99 -8.71
CA PHE A 99 -5.14 -4.33 -8.48
C PHE A 99 -4.18 -4.78 -9.59
N ILE A 100 -4.54 -4.58 -10.86
CA ILE A 100 -3.67 -4.92 -12.00
C ILE A 100 -2.37 -4.12 -11.97
N VAL A 101 -2.45 -2.81 -11.71
CA VAL A 101 -1.27 -1.94 -11.62
C VAL A 101 -0.37 -2.36 -10.46
N VAL A 102 -0.95 -2.67 -9.30
CA VAL A 102 -0.22 -3.15 -8.13
C VAL A 102 0.49 -4.46 -8.46
N LEU A 103 -0.19 -5.45 -9.06
CA LEU A 103 0.43 -6.72 -9.47
C LEU A 103 1.59 -6.51 -10.45
N ALA A 104 1.41 -5.66 -11.45
CA ALA A 104 2.46 -5.34 -12.41
C ALA A 104 3.68 -4.73 -11.70
N LEU A 105 3.47 -3.74 -10.83
CA LEU A 105 4.55 -3.13 -10.04
C LEU A 105 5.19 -4.13 -9.08
N GLY A 106 4.41 -5.04 -8.49
CA GLY A 106 4.91 -6.12 -7.64
C GLY A 106 5.94 -6.99 -8.35
N ILE A 107 5.66 -7.38 -9.61
CA ILE A 107 6.63 -8.13 -10.43
C ILE A 107 7.93 -7.34 -10.57
N PHE A 108 7.85 -6.04 -10.87
CA PHE A 108 9.04 -5.19 -11.00
C PHE A 108 9.82 -4.98 -9.70
N ILE A 109 9.20 -5.10 -8.52
CA ILE A 109 9.90 -5.06 -7.23
C ILE A 109 10.83 -6.27 -7.10
N TYR A 110 10.40 -7.45 -7.55
CA TYR A 110 11.15 -8.69 -7.35
C TYR A 110 12.12 -9.01 -8.50
N ILE A 111 11.91 -8.52 -9.73
CA ILE A 111 12.81 -8.75 -10.87
C ILE A 111 14.31 -8.51 -10.54
N PRO A 112 14.71 -7.41 -9.86
CA PRO A 112 16.12 -7.16 -9.55
C PRO A 112 16.77 -8.16 -8.58
N PHE A 113 15.99 -9.05 -7.94
CA PHE A 113 16.51 -10.09 -7.05
C PHE A 113 16.75 -11.42 -7.79
N TRP A 114 16.30 -11.55 -9.04
CA TRP A 114 16.42 -12.76 -9.85
C TRP A 114 17.40 -12.61 -11.03
N ILE A 115 17.98 -11.41 -11.22
CA ILE A 115 19.00 -11.07 -12.21
C ILE A 115 20.25 -10.63 -11.46
#